data_AF-A0A7L4LMI0-F1
#
_entry.id   AF-A0A7L4LMI0-F1
#
_cell.length_a   1.000
_cell.length_b   1.000
_cell.length_c   1.000
_cell.angle_alpha   90.00
_cell.angle_beta   90.00
_cell.angle_gamma   90.00
#
_symmetry.space_group_name_H-M   'P 1'
#
loop_
_entity.id
_entity.type
_entity.pdbx_description
1 polymer ?
#
loop_
_entity_poly.entity_id
_entity_poly.type
_entity_poly.pdbx_seq_one_letter_code
_entity_poly.pdbx_strand_id
1 'polypeptide(L)'
;GAGSPRGRPEPALSPRSPQNRLRDEGRVRLLHLGLGADALGVVSLELYREKALAAVAGTPREGLVRRFLDAAVAASPELSFEQGRMRELGFEDRDVTQLVAAGLLTVRDAGSWWLAVPGVGRFVRALLRG
;
A
#
# COMPACT_ATOMS: atom_id res chain seq x y z
N GLY A 1 -31.30 40.94 34.25
CA GLY A 1 -31.06 39.57 33.75
C GLY A 1 -30.29 39.64 32.46
N ALA A 2 -29.13 38.98 32.40
CA ALA A 2 -28.39 38.76 31.15
C ALA A 2 -27.48 37.53 31.37
N GLY A 3 -27.95 36.36 30.96
CA GLY A 3 -27.17 35.13 30.97
C GLY A 3 -26.37 35.02 29.68
N SER A 4 -25.04 34.99 29.79
CA SER A 4 -24.14 34.71 28.67
C SER A 4 -24.31 33.26 28.19
N PRO A 5 -24.33 33.00 26.87
CA PRO A 5 -24.34 31.63 26.36
C PRO A 5 -22.94 31.02 26.55
N ARG A 6 -22.85 29.99 27.40
CA ARG A 6 -21.64 29.16 27.52
C ARG A 6 -21.37 28.51 26.16
N GLY A 7 -20.22 28.84 25.58
CA GLY A 7 -19.68 28.13 24.43
C GLY A 7 -19.62 26.63 24.72
N ARG A 8 -20.19 25.84 23.82
CA ARG A 8 -20.09 24.38 23.83
C ARG A 8 -18.60 24.06 23.65
N PRO A 9 -17.96 23.24 24.51
CA PRO A 9 -16.58 22.84 24.26
C PRO A 9 -16.53 22.05 22.95
N GLU A 10 -15.58 22.38 22.08
CA GLU A 10 -15.28 21.58 20.90
C GLU A 10 -15.01 20.13 21.32
N PRO A 11 -15.51 19.12 20.58
CA PRO A 11 -15.21 17.74 20.90
C PRO A 11 -13.71 17.52 20.80
N ALA A 12 -13.08 17.19 21.94
CA ALA A 12 -11.70 16.75 21.97
C ALA A 12 -11.51 15.64 20.93
N LEU A 13 -10.59 15.85 19.99
CA LEU A 13 -10.19 14.87 19.00
C LEU A 13 -9.96 13.52 19.69
N SER A 14 -10.84 12.55 19.45
CA SER A 14 -10.68 11.18 19.96
C SER A 14 -9.25 10.72 19.70
N PRO A 15 -8.55 10.13 20.69
CA PRO A 15 -7.20 9.63 20.47
C PRO A 15 -7.24 8.68 19.27
N ARG A 16 -6.44 8.97 18.23
CA ARG A 16 -6.35 8.11 17.05
C ARG A 16 -6.12 6.68 17.53
N SER A 17 -6.88 5.74 16.99
CA SER A 17 -6.76 4.32 17.37
C SER A 17 -5.30 3.87 17.25
N PRO A 18 -4.82 2.94 18.11
CA PRO A 18 -3.44 2.46 18.06
C PRO A 18 -3.00 1.99 16.66
N GLN A 19 -3.94 1.48 15.85
CA GLN A 19 -3.75 1.06 14.47
C GLN A 19 -3.45 2.25 13.54
N ASN A 20 -4.18 3.36 13.69
CA ASN A 20 -3.89 4.59 12.95
C ASN A 20 -2.52 5.15 13.33
N ARG A 21 -2.14 5.05 14.61
CA ARG A 21 -0.80 5.45 15.07
C ARG A 21 0.31 4.62 14.41
N LEU A 22 0.18 3.30 14.35
CA LEU A 22 1.19 2.44 13.69
C LEU A 22 1.32 2.74 12.18
N ARG A 23 0.23 3.14 11.53
CA ARG A 23 0.23 3.57 10.14
C ARG A 23 0.88 4.94 9.97
N ASP A 24 0.55 5.89 10.84
CA ASP A 24 1.11 7.24 10.86
C ASP A 24 2.63 7.22 11.14
N GLU A 25 3.08 6.30 11.99
CA GLU A 25 4.50 6.02 12.25
C GLU A 25 5.19 5.27 11.10
N GLY A 26 4.47 4.93 10.02
CA GLY A 26 5.02 4.23 8.86
C GLY A 26 5.40 2.77 9.12
N ARG A 27 4.95 2.17 10.23
CA ARG A 27 5.34 0.81 10.63
C ARG A 27 4.53 -0.30 9.97
N VAL A 28 3.31 0.02 9.52
CA VAL A 28 2.43 -0.92 8.82
C VAL A 28 2.03 -0.41 7.44
N ARG A 29 1.69 -1.33 6.54
CA ARG A 29 1.11 -1.07 5.23
C ARG A 29 -0.23 -1.79 5.10
N LEU A 30 -1.13 -1.15 4.37
CA LEU A 30 -2.34 -1.79 3.88
C LEU A 30 -2.02 -2.40 2.52
N LEU A 31 -2.48 -3.62 2.29
CA LEU A 31 -2.33 -4.35 1.04
C LEU A 31 -3.70 -4.76 0.53
N HIS A 32 -3.90 -4.69 -0.78
CA HIS A 32 -5.07 -5.25 -1.42
C HIS A 32 -4.88 -6.76 -1.64
N LEU A 33 -5.85 -7.56 -1.20
CA LEU A 33 -5.80 -9.02 -1.23
C LEU A 33 -6.32 -9.63 -2.54
N GLY A 34 -6.98 -8.84 -3.38
CA GLY A 34 -7.50 -9.30 -4.68
C GLY A 34 -8.81 -10.09 -4.59
N LEU A 35 -9.52 -10.00 -3.46
CA LEU A 35 -10.80 -10.70 -3.20
C LEU A 35 -11.99 -9.72 -3.14
N GLY A 36 -12.01 -8.75 -4.06
CA GLY A 36 -12.94 -7.61 -4.04
C GLY A 36 -12.28 -6.33 -3.52
N ALA A 37 -12.93 -5.18 -3.75
CA ALA A 37 -12.35 -3.84 -3.54
C ALA A 37 -12.01 -3.54 -2.06
N ASP A 38 -12.74 -4.15 -1.13
CA ASP A 38 -12.59 -3.91 0.32
C ASP A 38 -11.76 -4.98 1.03
N ALA A 39 -11.22 -5.96 0.29
CA ALA A 39 -10.41 -7.03 0.87
C ALA A 39 -8.98 -6.51 1.14
N LEU A 40 -8.79 -5.93 2.32
CA LEU A 40 -7.51 -5.37 2.76
C LEU A 40 -6.81 -6.23 3.81
N GLY A 41 -5.49 -6.32 3.72
CA GLY A 41 -4.61 -6.90 4.73
C GLY A 41 -3.73 -5.83 5.37
N VAL A 42 -3.37 -6.03 6.64
CA VAL A 42 -2.38 -5.20 7.36
C VAL A 42 -1.10 -6.00 7.52
N VAL A 43 0.04 -5.40 7.17
CA VAL A 43 1.36 -6.03 7.29
C VAL A 43 2.34 -5.04 7.90
N SER A 44 3.36 -5.49 8.63
CA SER A 44 4.48 -4.62 8.97
C SER A 44 5.29 -4.28 7.71
N LEU A 45 5.84 -3.06 7.65
CA LEU A 45 6.69 -2.64 6.53
C LEU A 45 7.91 -3.57 6.37
N GLU A 46 8.51 -3.96 7.49
CA GLU A 46 9.67 -4.86 7.54
C GLU A 46 9.35 -6.22 6.90
N LEU A 47 8.28 -6.87 7.36
CA LEU A 47 7.86 -8.17 6.83
C LEU A 47 7.48 -8.06 5.35
N TYR A 48 6.80 -6.98 4.96
CA TYR A 48 6.45 -6.76 3.56
C TYR A 48 7.70 -6.66 2.68
N ARG A 49 8.69 -5.87 3.12
CA ARG A 49 9.96 -5.72 2.42
C ARG A 49 10.68 -7.05 2.27
N GLU A 50 10.80 -7.82 3.36
CA GLU A 50 11.44 -9.14 3.36
C GLU A 50 10.78 -10.07 2.34
N LYS A 51 9.45 -10.21 2.38
CA LYS A 51 8.73 -11.11 1.47
C LYS A 51 8.74 -10.64 0.03
N ALA A 52 8.66 -9.33 -0.21
CA ALA A 52 8.74 -8.76 -1.55
C ALA A 52 10.11 -9.03 -2.20
N LEU A 53 11.21 -8.86 -1.45
CA LEU A 53 12.56 -9.14 -1.94
C LEU A 53 12.78 -10.64 -2.14
N ALA A 54 12.34 -11.47 -1.18
CA ALA A 54 12.44 -12.93 -1.31
C ALA A 54 11.71 -13.47 -2.55
N ALA A 55 10.57 -12.88 -2.91
CA ALA A 55 9.78 -13.29 -4.09
C ALA A 55 10.48 -13.04 -5.43
N VAL A 56 11.48 -12.16 -5.48
CA VAL A 56 12.19 -11.78 -6.72
C VAL A 56 13.69 -12.01 -6.66
N ALA A 57 14.19 -12.64 -5.59
CA ALA A 57 15.61 -12.91 -5.38
C ALA A 57 16.21 -13.68 -6.57
N GLY A 58 17.35 -13.20 -7.08
CA GLY A 58 18.04 -13.81 -8.22
C GLY A 58 17.37 -13.60 -9.57
N THR A 59 16.28 -12.81 -9.63
CA THR A 59 15.64 -12.45 -10.90
C THR A 59 16.12 -11.07 -11.38
N PRO A 60 16.01 -10.75 -12.69
CA PRO A 60 16.33 -9.41 -13.19
C PRO A 60 15.49 -8.27 -12.58
N ARG A 61 14.40 -8.59 -11.87
CA ARG A 61 13.49 -7.61 -11.25
C ARG A 61 13.94 -7.16 -9.86
N GLU A 62 14.93 -7.83 -9.24
CA GLU A 62 15.32 -7.58 -7.85
C GLU A 62 15.71 -6.11 -7.61
N GLY A 63 16.51 -5.52 -8.50
CA GLY A 63 16.92 -4.12 -8.40
C GLY A 63 15.76 -3.13 -8.53
N LEU A 64 14.81 -3.41 -9.42
CA LEU A 64 13.60 -2.60 -9.58
C LEU A 64 12.72 -2.67 -8.33
N VAL A 65 12.48 -3.87 -7.79
CA VAL A 65 11.66 -4.06 -6.59
C VAL A 65 12.28 -3.38 -5.39
N ARG A 66 13.60 -3.49 -5.20
CA ARG A 66 14.32 -2.76 -4.14
C ARG A 66 14.10 -1.26 -4.24
N ARG A 67 14.29 -0.69 -5.44
CA ARG A 67 14.05 0.74 -5.71
C ARG A 67 12.61 1.15 -5.39
N PHE A 68 11.62 0.35 -5.78
CA PHE A 68 10.21 0.62 -5.48
C PHE A 68 9.90 0.59 -3.98
N LEU A 69 10.44 -0.40 -3.26
CA LEU A 69 10.27 -0.50 -1.82
C LEU A 69 10.89 0.71 -1.09
N ASP A 70 12.04 1.20 -1.55
CA ASP A 70 12.73 2.35 -0.94
C ASP A 70 12.07 3.68 -1.28
N ALA A 71 11.79 3.93 -2.56
CA ALA A 71 11.33 5.24 -3.02
C ALA A 71 9.82 5.46 -2.83
N ALA A 72 9.01 4.40 -2.91
CA ALA A 72 7.56 4.51 -2.87
C ALA A 72 6.99 3.97 -1.54
N VAL A 73 7.26 2.70 -1.23
CA VAL A 73 6.60 2.00 -0.12
C VAL A 73 7.12 2.49 1.22
N ALA A 74 8.42 2.69 1.41
CA ALA A 74 8.97 3.20 2.66
C ALA A 74 8.61 4.68 2.89
N ALA A 75 8.55 5.47 1.83
CA ALA A 75 8.31 6.92 1.89
C ALA A 75 6.86 7.31 2.23
N SER A 76 5.87 6.45 1.93
CA SER A 76 4.45 6.75 2.17
C SER A 76 3.67 5.51 2.62
N PRO A 77 2.71 5.64 3.57
CA PRO A 77 1.78 4.58 3.95
C PRO A 77 0.55 4.50 3.01
N GLU A 78 0.68 5.02 1.78
CA GLU A 78 -0.34 4.94 0.75
C GLU A 78 -0.63 3.49 0.33
N LEU A 79 -1.91 3.22 0.10
CA LEU A 79 -2.41 1.92 -0.37
C LEU A 79 -2.42 1.85 -1.90
N SER A 80 -2.53 3.00 -2.60
CA SER A 80 -2.53 3.10 -4.05
C SER A 80 -1.45 4.05 -4.54
N PHE A 81 -1.02 3.82 -5.78
CA PHE A 81 -0.13 4.70 -6.52
C PHE A 81 -0.80 5.14 -7.81
N GLU A 82 -0.83 6.44 -8.06
CA GLU A 82 -1.30 7.04 -9.31
C GLU A 82 -0.13 7.20 -10.30
N GLN A 83 -0.42 7.21 -11.60
CA GLN A 83 0.60 7.31 -12.65
C GLN A 83 1.48 8.56 -12.50
N GLY A 84 0.89 9.71 -12.16
CA GLY A 84 1.64 10.94 -11.90
C GLY A 84 2.67 10.75 -10.80
N ARG A 85 2.25 10.15 -9.68
CA ARG A 85 3.13 9.86 -8.53
C ARG A 85 4.24 8.87 -8.87
N MET A 86 3.93 7.82 -9.64
CA MET A 86 4.94 6.85 -10.10
C MET A 86 6.02 7.54 -10.95
N ARG A 87 5.61 8.45 -11.85
CA ARG A 87 6.55 9.22 -12.68
C ARG A 87 7.41 10.19 -11.86
N GLU A 88 6.83 10.88 -10.87
CA GLU A 88 7.59 11.74 -9.95
C GLU A 88 8.66 10.97 -9.18
N LEU A 89 8.36 9.73 -8.81
CA LEU A 89 9.30 8.82 -8.14
C LEU A 89 10.29 8.14 -9.11
N GLY A 90 10.24 8.47 -10.40
CA GLY A 90 11.14 7.95 -11.43
C GLY A 90 10.81 6.55 -11.95
N PHE A 91 9.55 6.09 -11.81
CA PHE A 91 9.08 4.84 -12.40
C PHE A 91 8.35 5.10 -13.72
N GLU A 92 8.89 4.52 -14.78
CA GLU A 92 8.30 4.57 -16.13
C GLU A 92 7.23 3.47 -16.31
N ASP A 93 6.43 3.55 -17.37
CA ASP A 93 5.35 2.57 -17.63
C ASP A 93 5.88 1.12 -17.72
N ARG A 94 7.12 0.94 -18.20
CA ARG A 94 7.80 -0.38 -18.21
C ARG A 94 8.09 -0.89 -16.80
N ASP A 95 8.48 -0.01 -15.88
CA ASP A 95 8.76 -0.37 -14.49
C ASP A 95 7.47 -0.79 -13.79
N VAL A 96 6.40 -0.01 -13.97
CA VAL A 96 5.07 -0.33 -13.44
C VAL A 96 4.60 -1.69 -13.94
N THR A 97 4.77 -1.97 -15.23
CA THR A 97 4.44 -3.27 -15.82
C THR A 97 5.21 -4.41 -15.15
N GLN A 98 6.51 -4.22 -14.87
CA GLN A 98 7.31 -5.24 -14.18
C GLN A 98 6.93 -5.40 -12.70
N LEU A 99 6.52 -4.33 -12.01
CA LEU A 99 6.01 -4.38 -10.64
C LEU A 99 4.67 -5.13 -10.55
N VAL A 100 3.79 -4.95 -11.55
CA VAL A 100 2.56 -5.75 -11.70
C VAL A 100 2.89 -7.22 -11.97
N ALA A 101 3.84 -7.49 -12.87
CA ALA A 101 4.27 -8.86 -13.18
C ALA A 101 4.91 -9.57 -11.97
N ALA A 102 5.62 -8.82 -11.12
CA ALA A 102 6.18 -9.32 -9.85
C ALA A 102 5.13 -9.43 -8.73
N GLY A 103 3.91 -8.93 -8.95
CA GLY A 103 2.80 -9.01 -8.00
C GLY A 103 2.88 -8.01 -6.84
N LEU A 104 3.69 -6.96 -6.95
CA LEU A 104 3.72 -5.86 -5.96
C LEU A 104 2.62 -4.84 -6.21
N LEU A 105 2.17 -4.72 -7.47
CA LEU A 105 1.07 -3.87 -7.87
C LEU A 105 -0.06 -4.70 -8.49
N THR A 106 -1.30 -4.31 -8.24
CA THR A 106 -2.46 -4.78 -9.01
C THR A 106 -3.22 -3.58 -9.55
N VAL A 107 -3.75 -3.69 -10.76
CA VAL A 107 -4.53 -2.61 -11.37
C VAL A 107 -5.76 -2.33 -10.50
N ARG A 108 -5.95 -1.04 -10.18
CA ARG A 108 -7.20 -0.52 -9.62
C ARG A 108 -8.05 0.03 -10.75
N ASP A 109 -7.53 1.05 -11.44
CA ASP A 109 -8.15 1.76 -12.56
C ASP A 109 -7.10 2.15 -13.61
N ALA A 110 -7.52 2.82 -14.69
CA ALA A 110 -6.61 3.37 -15.68
C ALA A 110 -5.61 4.35 -15.04
N GLY A 111 -4.32 3.98 -15.03
CA GLY A 111 -3.28 4.80 -14.42
C GLY A 111 -3.21 4.72 -12.90
N SER A 112 -3.86 3.74 -12.26
CA SER A 112 -3.86 3.59 -10.81
C SER A 112 -3.71 2.13 -10.38
N TRP A 113 -2.90 1.90 -9.36
CA TRP A 113 -2.58 0.56 -8.87
C TRP A 113 -2.63 0.47 -7.35
N TRP A 114 -3.16 -0.64 -6.83
CA TRP A 114 -3.04 -0.99 -5.42
C TRP A 114 -1.70 -1.64 -5.12
N LEU A 115 -1.17 -1.38 -3.92
CA LEU A 115 -0.11 -2.19 -3.32
C LEU A 115 -0.68 -3.59 -3.01
N ALA A 116 -0.03 -4.62 -3.52
CA ALA A 116 -0.50 -6.00 -3.45
C ALA A 116 0.44 -6.88 -2.63
N VAL A 117 -0.06 -8.07 -2.26
CA VAL A 117 0.76 -9.13 -1.68
C VAL A 117 1.50 -9.86 -2.81
N PRO A 118 2.85 -9.84 -2.84
CA PRO A 118 3.62 -10.58 -3.84
C PRO A 118 3.21 -12.06 -3.92
N GLY A 119 2.98 -12.56 -5.13
CA GLY A 119 2.59 -13.95 -5.38
C GLY A 119 1.11 -14.31 -5.11
N VAL A 120 0.36 -13.49 -4.37
CA VAL A 120 -1.03 -13.83 -3.98
C VAL A 120 -1.97 -13.93 -5.18
N GLY A 121 -1.71 -13.16 -6.25
CA GLY A 121 -2.56 -13.19 -7.45
C GLY A 121 -2.60 -14.55 -8.15
N ARG A 122 -1.57 -15.41 -8.01
CA ARG A 122 -1.64 -16.80 -8.52
C ARG A 122 -2.50 -17.68 -7.61
N PHE A 123 -2.31 -17.55 -6.30
CA PHE A 123 -3.09 -18.27 -5.30
C PHE A 123 -4.59 -17.94 -5.40
N VAL A 124 -4.94 -16.65 -5.44
CA VAL A 124 -6.32 -16.18 -5.58
C VAL A 124 -6.95 -16.67 -6.88
N ARG A 125 -6.23 -16.62 -8.00
CA ARG A 125 -6.74 -17.14 -9.29
C ARG A 125 -6.98 -18.65 -9.27
N ALA A 126 -6.13 -19.43 -8.60
CA ALA A 126 -6.35 -20.85 -8.42
C ALA A 126 -7.58 -21.10 -7.53
N LEU A 127 -7.65 -20.41 -6.38
CA LEU A 127 -8.75 -20.51 -5.42
C LEU A 127 -10.12 -20.18 -6.03
N LEU A 128 -10.20 -19.17 -6.90
CA LEU A 128 -11.44 -18.75 -7.56
C LEU A 128 -11.85 -19.65 -8.73
N ARG A 129 -10.93 -20.46 -9.26
CA ARG A 129 -11.21 -21.34 -10.42
C ARG A 129 -11.69 -22.74 -10.03
N GLY A 130 -11.57 -23.13 -8.75
CA GLY A 130 -11.89 -24.47 -8.26
C GLY A 130 -10.76 -25.45 -8.53
#